data_AF-A0A0F9J2F3-F1
#
_entry.id   AF-A0A0F9J2F3-F1
#
_cell.length_a   1.000
_cell.length_b   1.000
_cell.length_c   1.000
_cell.angle_alpha   90.00
_cell.angle_beta   90.00
_cell.angle_gamma   90.00
#
_symmetry.space_group_name_H-M   'P 1'
#
loop_
_entity.id
_entity.type
_entity.pdbx_description
1 polymer ?
#
loop_
_entity_poly.entity_id
_entity_poly.type
_entity_poly.pdbx_seq_one_letter_code
_entity_poly.pdbx_strand_id
1 'polypeptide(L)' 'MSAENLLVEIGTEELPPKSLRKLAEAFAANLTAELESLELNHQGVSWYASPRRLGLQVTASK' A
#
# COMPACT_ATOMS: atom_id res chain seq x y z
N MET A 1 -18.73 -14.98 -5.08
CA MET A 1 -17.50 -14.30 -5.54
C MET A 1 -16.50 -14.37 -4.40
N SER A 2 -15.24 -14.74 -4.64
CA SER A 2 -14.20 -14.57 -3.61
C SER A 2 -13.66 -13.14 -3.69
N ALA A 3 -13.42 -12.54 -2.54
CA ALA A 3 -12.81 -11.23 -2.43
C ALA A 3 -11.33 -11.44 -2.09
N GLU A 4 -10.45 -11.10 -3.03
CA GLU A 4 -9.00 -11.32 -2.92
C GLU A 4 -8.29 -10.03 -2.52
N ASN A 5 -7.28 -10.13 -1.67
CA ASN A 5 -6.45 -9.00 -1.30
C ASN A 5 -5.61 -8.53 -2.50
N LEU A 6 -5.40 -7.22 -2.61
CA LEU A 6 -4.45 -6.65 -3.56
C LEU A 6 -3.11 -6.43 -2.87
N LEU A 7 -2.03 -6.98 -3.43
CA LEU A 7 -0.66 -6.72 -3.01
C LEU A 7 0.08 -5.96 -4.12
N VAL A 8 0.63 -4.78 -3.78
CA VAL A 8 1.47 -3.98 -4.67
C VAL A 8 2.89 -3.99 -4.13
N GLU A 9 3.86 -4.43 -4.93
CA GLU A 9 5.28 -4.43 -4.57
C GLU A 9 6.09 -3.52 -5.48
N ILE A 10 6.99 -2.73 -4.88
CA ILE A 10 7.87 -1.80 -5.57
C ILE A 10 9.31 -2.07 -5.16
N GLY A 11 10.17 -2.30 -6.17
CA GLY A 11 11.62 -2.35 -6.00
C GLY A 11 12.19 -0.95 -5.72
N THR A 12 13.08 -0.84 -4.75
CA THR A 12 13.57 0.46 -4.23
C THR A 12 15.10 0.50 -4.12
N GLU A 13 15.79 -0.14 -5.08
CA GLU A 13 17.25 -0.36 -5.07
C GLU A 13 18.08 0.93 -4.99
N GLU A 14 17.58 2.03 -5.56
CA GLU A 14 18.25 3.33 -5.63
C GLU A 14 17.77 4.33 -4.55
N LEU A 15 16.81 3.94 -3.71
CA LEU A 15 16.22 4.84 -2.72
C LEU A 15 16.97 4.82 -1.37
N PRO A 16 17.21 5.99 -0.76
CA PRO A 16 17.75 6.04 0.59
C PRO A 16 16.82 5.35 1.60
N PRO A 17 17.33 4.54 2.54
CA PRO A 17 16.50 3.83 3.53
C PRO A 17 15.57 4.75 4.34
N LYS A 18 16.01 5.99 4.62
CA LYS A 18 15.22 6.97 5.36
C LYS A 18 14.01 7.50 4.58
N SER A 19 14.10 7.55 3.25
CA SER A 19 13.01 8.04 2.38
C SER A 19 11.92 7.00 2.19
N LEU A 20 12.28 5.71 2.34
CA LEU A 20 11.41 4.57 2.06
C LEU A 20 10.18 4.53 2.97
N ARG A 21 10.37 4.80 4.27
CA ARG A 21 9.26 4.90 5.23
C ARG A 21 8.28 6.02 4.89
N LYS A 22 8.80 7.21 4.58
CA LYS A 22 7.97 8.37 4.23
C LYS A 22 7.16 8.10 2.96
N LEU A 23 7.78 7.45 1.96
CA LEU A 23 7.11 7.02 0.74
C LEU A 23 6.01 5.99 1.04
N ALA A 24 6.29 5.01 1.89
CA ALA A 24 5.32 3.97 2.27
C ALA A 24 4.08 4.55 2.95
N GLU A 25 4.29 5.41 3.95
CA GLU A 25 3.22 6.07 4.69
C GLU A 25 2.39 6.98 3.78
N ALA A 26 3.04 7.77 2.92
CA ALA A 26 2.35 8.63 1.96
C ALA A 26 1.56 7.82 0.92
N PHE A 27 2.12 6.72 0.41
CA PHE A 27 1.44 5.87 -0.55
C PHE A 27 0.22 5.19 0.09
N ALA A 28 0.35 4.67 1.31
CA ALA A 28 -0.79 4.05 2.01
C ALA A 28 -1.90 5.07 2.28
N ALA A 29 -1.55 6.28 2.73
CA ALA A 29 -2.52 7.35 2.98
C ALA A 29 -3.26 7.77 1.69
N ASN A 30 -2.52 8.03 0.61
CA ASN A 30 -3.12 8.44 -0.66
C ASN A 30 -3.96 7.31 -1.27
N LEU A 31 -3.51 6.06 -1.24
CA LEU A 31 -4.28 4.93 -1.75
C LEU A 31 -5.59 4.74 -0.97
N THR A 32 -5.55 4.87 0.35
CA THR A 32 -6.76 4.81 1.18
C THR A 32 -7.75 5.91 0.79
N ALA A 33 -7.27 7.15 0.65
CA ALA A 33 -8.12 8.28 0.26
C ALA A 33 -8.75 8.11 -1.13
N GLU A 34 -7.99 7.60 -2.10
CA GLU A 34 -8.50 7.33 -3.46
C GLU A 34 -9.53 6.19 -3.47
N LEU A 35 -9.32 5.12 -2.70
CA LEU A 35 -10.29 4.04 -2.56
C LEU A 35 -11.61 4.55 -1.95
N GLU A 36 -11.51 5.38 -0.91
CA GLU A 36 -12.66 6.03 -0.27
C GLU A 36 -13.38 6.98 -1.25
N SER A 37 -12.64 7.80 -2.00
CA SER A 37 -13.20 8.73 -2.99
C SER A 37 -13.92 8.04 -4.14
N LEU A 38 -13.52 6.81 -4.48
CA LEU A 38 -14.15 5.99 -5.52
C LEU A 38 -15.26 5.09 -4.96
N GLU A 39 -15.58 5.20 -3.66
CA GLU A 39 -16.57 4.38 -2.96
C GLU A 39 -16.28 2.86 -3.07
N LEU A 40 -14.99 2.51 -3.16
CA LEU A 40 -14.55 1.11 -3.22
C LEU A 40 -14.39 0.56 -1.81
N ASN A 41 -15.25 -0.37 -1.42
CA ASN A 41 -15.17 -0.99 -0.11
C ASN A 41 -13.86 -1.78 0.09
N HIS A 42 -13.23 -1.58 1.25
CA HIS A 42 -12.05 -2.31 1.71
C HIS A 42 -12.04 -2.41 3.23
N GLN A 43 -11.27 -3.35 3.79
CA GLN A 43 -11.07 -3.47 5.24
C GLN A 43 -9.83 -2.72 5.76
N GLY A 44 -9.04 -2.15 4.85
CA GLY A 44 -7.91 -1.29 5.18
C GLY A 44 -6.72 -1.48 4.26
N VAL A 45 -5.75 -0.59 4.41
CA VAL A 45 -4.47 -0.61 3.69
C VAL A 45 -3.33 -0.73 4.70
N SER A 46 -2.44 -1.71 4.51
CA SER A 46 -1.22 -1.90 5.30
C SER A 46 0.01 -1.74 4.43
N TRP A 47 1.09 -1.20 4.99
CA TRP A 47 2.35 -1.04 4.27
C TRP A 47 3.50 -1.77 4.98
N TYR A 48 4.46 -2.23 4.17
CA TYR A 48 5.64 -2.98 4.60
C TYR A 48 6.86 -2.41 3.90
N ALA A 49 7.97 -2.26 4.60
CA ALA A 49 9.20 -1.70 4.05
C ALA A 49 10.41 -2.52 4.47
N SER A 50 11.29 -2.78 3.51
CA SER A 50 12.65 -3.29 3.70
C SER A 50 13.61 -2.43 2.85
N PRO A 51 14.93 -2.47 3.05
CA PRO A 51 15.87 -1.55 2.41
C PRO A 51 15.81 -1.50 0.87
N ARG A 52 15.25 -2.51 0.19
CA ARG A 52 15.13 -2.56 -1.28
C ARG A 52 13.74 -2.94 -1.78
N ARG A 53 12.74 -3.05 -0.89
CA ARG A 53 11.35 -3.36 -1.27
C ARG A 53 10.35 -2.58 -0.42
N LEU A 54 9.33 -2.07 -1.08
CA LEU A 54 8.12 -1.51 -0.50
C LEU A 54 6.94 -2.39 -0.90
N GLY A 55 6.08 -2.75 0.05
CA GLY A 55 4.85 -3.48 -0.19
C GLY A 55 3.64 -2.74 0.38
N LEU A 56 2.53 -2.71 -0.35
CA LEU A 56 1.22 -2.28 0.16
C LEU A 56 0.20 -3.40 -0.06
N GLN A 57 -0.59 -3.69 0.97
CA GLN A 57 -1.69 -4.64 0.89
C GLN A 57 -3.02 -3.95 1.16
N VAL A 58 -3.98 -4.11 0.24
CA VAL A 58 -5.39 -3.74 0.46
C VAL A 58 -6.15 -5.00 0.83
N THR A 59 -6.75 -5.01 2.01
CA THR A 59 -7.58 -6.13 2.45
C THR A 59 -8.98 -6.00 1.88
N ALA A 60 -9.44 -7.01 1.16
CA ALA A 60 -10.73 -6.97 0.49
C ALA A 60 -11.90 -6.97 1.50
N SER A 61 -12.96 -6.23 1.19
CA SER A 61 -14.23 -6.35 1.89
C SER A 61 -14.96 -7.61 1.44
N LYS A 62 -15.61 -8.29 2.39
CA LYS A 62 -16.36 -9.53 2.15
C LYS A 62 -17.63 -9.30 1.33
#